data_AF-A0A2H1W1L4-F1
#
_entry.id   AF-A0A2H1W1L4-F1
#
_cell.length_a   1.000
_cell.length_b   1.000
_cell.length_c   1.000
_cell.angle_alpha   90.00
_cell.angle_beta   90.00
_cell.angle_gamma   90.00
#
_symmetry.space_group_name_H-M   'P 1'
#
loop_
_entity.id
_entity.type
_entity.pdbx_description
1 polymer ?
#
loop_
_entity_poly.entity_id
_entity_poly.type
_entity_poly.pdbx_seq_one_letter_code
_entity_poly.pdbx_strand_id
1 'polypeptide(L)' 'MVTQWYPRNGKRKRGRPQKRWDDDIRQVAGITWGRVAIERPEWRRLEEAFATWQTDTQKWRKSALIA' A
#
# COMPACT_ATOMS: atom_id res chain seq x y z
N MET A 1 15.27 13.98 -5.69
CA MET A 1 15.23 12.56 -5.28
C MET A 1 14.06 11.89 -5.99
N VAL A 2 14.31 10.92 -6.87
CA VAL A 2 13.23 10.17 -7.53
C VAL A 2 12.90 8.99 -6.63
N THR A 3 11.74 9.02 -5.99
CA THR A 3 11.17 7.86 -5.30
C THR A 3 10.93 6.80 -6.37
N GLN A 4 11.79 5.79 -6.43
CA GLN A 4 11.72 4.78 -7.48
C GLN A 4 10.57 3.82 -7.16
N TRP A 5 9.38 4.14 -7.67
CA TRP A 5 8.15 3.40 -7.38
C TRP A 5 8.13 1.97 -7.96
N TYR A 6 9.03 1.59 -8.89
CA TYR A 6 9.13 0.23 -9.44
C TYR A 6 10.55 -0.14 -9.95
N PRO A 7 10.98 -1.42 -9.78
CA PRO A 7 12.19 -1.92 -10.43
C PRO A 7 11.96 -2.05 -11.95
N ARG A 8 12.82 -1.39 -12.74
CA ARG A 8 12.72 -1.30 -14.21
C ARG A 8 13.20 -2.58 -14.92
N ASN A 9 13.82 -3.49 -14.18
CA ASN A 9 14.44 -4.70 -14.71
C ASN A 9 13.69 -5.95 -14.24
N GLY A 10 12.97 -6.59 -15.17
CA GLY A 10 12.29 -7.87 -14.95
C GLY A 10 11.14 -8.09 -15.94
N LYS A 11 11.15 -9.21 -16.67
CA LYS A 11 10.00 -9.61 -17.51
C LYS A 11 8.83 -9.98 -16.59
N ARG A 12 7.76 -9.18 -16.61
CA ARG A 12 6.53 -9.46 -15.83
C ARG A 12 5.82 -10.70 -16.40
N LYS A 13 5.45 -11.65 -15.55
CA LYS A 13 4.61 -12.79 -15.95
C LYS A 13 3.25 -12.27 -16.44
N ARG A 14 2.73 -12.84 -17.55
CA ARG A 14 1.40 -12.53 -18.09
C ARG A 14 0.34 -12.99 -17.06
N GLY A 15 -0.49 -12.06 -16.56
CA GLY A 15 -1.54 -12.32 -15.57
C GLY A 15 -1.87 -11.10 -14.70
N ARG A 16 -2.87 -11.18 -13.82
CA ARG A 16 -3.14 -10.15 -12.80
C ARG A 16 -1.98 -10.17 -11.79
N PRO A 17 -1.29 -9.05 -11.52
CA PRO A 17 -0.32 -8.98 -10.43
C PRO A 17 -0.96 -9.42 -9.11
N GLN A 18 -0.21 -10.14 -8.27
CA GLN A 18 -0.70 -10.76 -7.03
C GLN A 18 -1.27 -9.75 -6.02
N LYS A 19 -0.83 -8.50 -6.07
CA LYS A 19 -1.41 -7.40 -5.30
C LYS A 19 -1.26 -6.09 -6.07
N ARG A 20 -2.36 -5.39 -6.32
CA ARG A 20 -2.35 -4.02 -6.88
C ARG A 20 -2.50 -3.04 -5.72
N TRP A 21 -1.93 -1.86 -5.84
CA TRP A 21 -2.08 -0.77 -4.87
C TRP A 21 -3.55 -0.47 -4.51
N ASP A 22 -4.45 -0.65 -5.48
CA ASP A 22 -5.90 -0.52 -5.29
C ASP A 22 -6.44 -1.61 -4.33
N ASP A 23 -5.92 -2.84 -4.38
CA ASP A 23 -6.31 -3.90 -3.44
C ASP A 23 -5.93 -3.51 -1.99
N ASP A 24 -4.78 -2.85 -1.80
CA ASP A 24 -4.35 -2.35 -0.49
C ASP A 24 -5.23 -1.20 0.02
N ILE A 25 -5.61 -0.27 -0.86
CA ILE A 25 -6.54 0.82 -0.51
C ILE A 25 -7.93 0.28 -0.20
N ARG A 26 -8.43 -0.69 -0.97
CA ARG A 26 -9.72 -1.36 -0.68
C ARG A 26 -9.71 -2.10 0.65
N GLN A 27 -8.56 -2.61 1.09
CA GLN A 27 -8.43 -3.26 2.39
C GLN A 27 -8.63 -2.28 3.56
N VAL A 28 -8.20 -1.02 3.40
CA VAL A 28 -8.26 -0.01 4.47
C VAL A 28 -9.52 0.86 4.36
N ALA A 29 -9.88 1.29 3.16
CA ALA A 29 -10.96 2.24 2.88
C ALA A 29 -12.25 1.57 2.35
N GLY A 30 -12.22 0.26 2.10
CA GLY A 30 -13.38 -0.50 1.62
C GLY A 30 -13.76 -0.21 0.17
N ILE A 31 -14.96 -0.65 -0.22
CA ILE A 31 -15.51 -0.50 -1.58
C ILE A 31 -15.77 0.97 -1.93
N THR A 32 -16.02 1.81 -0.92
CA THR A 32 -16.31 3.24 -1.06
C THR A 32 -15.06 4.12 -1.18
N TRP A 33 -13.87 3.55 -1.33
CA TRP A 33 -12.60 4.31 -1.37
C TRP A 33 -12.62 5.46 -2.39
N GLY A 34 -13.30 5.29 -3.53
CA GLY A 34 -13.41 6.33 -4.54
C GLY A 34 -14.18 7.57 -4.07
N ARG A 35 -15.17 7.41 -3.17
CA ARG A 35 -15.88 8.54 -2.54
C ARG A 35 -15.05 9.15 -1.42
N VAL A 36 -14.41 8.31 -0.62
CA VAL A 36 -13.56 8.77 0.50
C VAL A 36 -12.33 9.53 0.00
N ALA A 37 -11.79 9.17 -1.16
CA ALA A 37 -10.67 9.88 -1.78
C ALA A 37 -11.05 11.27 -2.32
N ILE A 38 -12.34 11.54 -2.57
CA ILE A 38 -12.82 12.87 -2.94
C ILE A 38 -12.80 13.80 -1.71
N GLU A 39 -13.11 13.25 -0.54
CA GLU A 39 -13.06 13.96 0.73
C GLU A 39 -11.61 14.07 1.23
N ARG A 40 -10.96 15.20 0.93
CA ARG A 40 -9.58 15.50 1.34
C ARG A 40 -9.23 15.25 2.82
N PRO A 41 -10.06 15.62 3.82
CA PRO A 41 -9.72 15.38 5.23
C PRO A 41 -9.70 13.88 5.56
N GLU A 42 -10.71 13.14 5.13
CA GLU A 42 -10.84 11.71 5.33
C GLU A 42 -9.74 10.93 4.59
N TRP A 43 -9.39 11.37 3.38
CA TRP A 43 -8.27 10.81 2.64
C TRP A 43 -6.95 10.96 3.39
N ARG A 44 -6.68 12.15 3.97
CA ARG A 44 -5.47 12.38 4.77
C ARG A 44 -5.41 11.49 6.01
N ARG A 45 -6.54 11.29 6.70
CA ARG A 45 -6.62 10.38 7.85
C ARG A 45 -6.32 8.93 7.45
N LEU A 46 -6.77 8.49 6.28
CA LEU A 46 -6.49 7.16 5.75
C LEU A 46 -5.02 7.00 5.33
N GLU A 47 -4.39 8.04 4.79
CA GLU A 47 -2.95 8.05 4.49
C GLU A 47 -2.11 7.83 5.76
N GLU A 48 -2.46 8.47 6.88
CA GLU A 48 -1.81 8.27 8.17
C GLU A 48 -2.00 6.85 8.71
N ALA A 49 -3.23 6.32 8.61
CA ALA A 49 -3.53 4.93 9.00
C ALA A 49 -2.78 3.91 8.10
N PHE A 50 -2.64 4.20 6.81
CA PHE A 50 -1.90 3.36 5.88
C PHE A 50 -0.39 3.36 6.18
N ALA A 51 0.17 4.54 6.44
CA ALA A 51 1.58 4.68 6.80
C ALA A 51 1.92 3.94 8.10
N THR A 52 1.08 4.06 9.12
CA THR A 52 1.27 3.35 10.40
C THR A 52 1.19 1.82 10.22
N TRP A 53 0.17 1.31 9.50
CA TRP A 53 0.07 -0.10 9.16
C TRP A 53 1.29 -0.64 8.40
N GLN A 54 1.82 0.13 7.45
CA GLN A 54 3.02 -0.25 6.70
C GLN A 54 4.25 -0.32 7.61
N THR A 55 4.39 0.57 8.60
CA THR A 55 5.48 0.50 9.57
C THR A 55 5.36 -0.71 10.49
N ASP A 56 4.16 -1.07 10.95
CA ASP A 56 3.96 -2.22 11.84
C ASP A 56 4.17 -3.55 11.14
N THR A 57 3.70 -3.68 9.89
CA THR A 57 4.01 -4.86 9.06
C THR A 57 5.52 -4.97 8.79
N GLN A 58 6.22 -3.86 8.59
CA GLN A 58 7.67 -3.86 8.41
C GLN A 58 8.43 -4.20 9.70
N LYS A 59 7.97 -3.74 10.87
CA LYS A 59 8.52 -4.11 12.19
C LYS A 59 8.42 -5.62 12.43
N TRP A 60 7.26 -6.21 12.16
CA TRP A 60 7.07 -7.66 12.27
C TRP A 60 7.98 -8.44 11.32
N ARG A 61 8.12 -8.00 10.06
CA ARG A 61 9.02 -8.66 9.09
C ARG A 61 10.49 -8.60 9.49
N LYS A 62 10.94 -7.48 10.07
CA LYS A 62 12.33 -7.31 10.53
C LYS A 62 12.64 -8.17 11.76
N SER A 63 11.69 -8.29 12.69
CA SER A 63 11.85 -9.14 13.87
C SER A 63 11.87 -10.63 13.52
N ALA A 64 11.09 -11.06 12.52
CA ALA A 64 11.10 -12.43 12.01
C ALA A 64 12.37 -12.82 11.20
N LEU A 65 13.23 -11.85 10.83
CA LEU A 65 14.48 -12.08 10.09
C LEU A 65 15.72 -12.14 11.00
N ILE A 66 15.58 -11.79 12.29
CA ILE A 66 16.67 -11.72 13.27
C ILE A 66 16.62 -12.91 14.25
N ALA A 67 15.57 -13.73 14.19
CA ALA A 67 15.46 -15.01 14.91
C ALA A 67 15.81 -16.18 13.98
#